data_AF-A0AA91EVG4-F1
#
_entry.id   AF-A0AA91EVG4-F1
#
_cell.length_a   1.000
_cell.length_b   1.000
_cell.length_c   1.000
_cell.angle_alpha   90.00
_cell.angle_beta   90.00
_cell.angle_gamma   90.00
#
_symmetry.space_group_name_H-M   'P 1'
#
loop_
_entity.id
_entity.type
_entity.pdbx_description
1 polymer ?
#
loop_
_entity_poly.entity_id
_entity_poly.type
_entity_poly.pdbx_seq_one_letter_code
_entity_poly.pdbx_strand_id
1 'polypeptide(L)'
;MSRPNAQSMKPATAAKKLDVYLPATPAEFQENSITRTELAALQAEPPQWLKDLRKNGPHPKNLVAAKLGISISGLTRSGMENALTTEQIVALLEEKPEWLVAERESYQEVLREQRRIKALRADQAREG
;
A
#
# COMPACT_ATOMS: atom_id res chain seq x y z
N MET A 1 -35.43 -11.55 -6.63
CA MET A 1 -34.63 -10.49 -7.26
C MET A 1 -33.42 -10.23 -6.38
N SER A 2 -32.25 -10.77 -6.73
CA SER A 2 -31.00 -10.58 -5.97
C SER A 2 -30.64 -9.09 -6.04
N ARG A 3 -30.58 -8.41 -4.89
CA ARG A 3 -30.14 -7.00 -4.84
C ARG A 3 -28.67 -6.99 -5.28
N PRO A 4 -28.30 -6.42 -6.45
CA PRO A 4 -26.90 -6.25 -6.79
C PRO A 4 -26.28 -5.45 -5.64
N ASN A 5 -25.28 -6.08 -5.01
CA ASN A 5 -24.80 -5.82 -3.66
C ASN A 5 -24.72 -4.31 -3.33
N ALA A 6 -25.74 -3.79 -2.65
CA ALA A 6 -25.90 -2.40 -2.24
C ALA A 6 -24.99 -1.99 -1.07
N GLN A 7 -23.85 -2.67 -0.91
CA GLN A 7 -22.83 -2.31 0.07
C GLN A 7 -21.95 -1.22 -0.54
N SER A 8 -22.32 0.03 -0.31
CA SER A 8 -21.41 1.16 -0.48
C SER A 8 -20.34 1.14 0.62
N MET A 9 -19.14 1.60 0.28
CA MET A 9 -18.04 1.73 1.22
C MET A 9 -17.56 3.17 1.28
N LYS A 10 -16.97 3.52 2.43
CA LYS A 10 -16.38 4.84 2.62
C LYS A 10 -15.27 5.08 1.59
N PRO A 11 -15.08 6.33 1.11
CA PRO A 11 -13.98 6.73 0.23
C PRO A 11 -12.61 6.23 0.68
N ALA A 12 -12.33 6.29 1.98
CA ALA A 12 -11.09 5.76 2.57
C ALA A 12 -10.89 4.26 2.32
N THR A 13 -11.96 3.47 2.39
CA THR A 13 -11.90 2.04 2.10
C THR A 13 -11.71 1.79 0.61
N ALA A 14 -12.36 2.58 -0.25
CA ALA A 14 -12.20 2.47 -1.70
C ALA A 14 -10.79 2.87 -2.15
N ALA A 15 -10.25 3.99 -1.66
CA ALA A 15 -8.88 4.44 -1.92
C ALA A 15 -7.86 3.37 -1.52
N LYS A 16 -8.04 2.76 -0.33
CA LYS A 16 -7.19 1.65 0.13
C LYS A 16 -7.24 0.45 -0.81
N LYS A 17 -8.40 0.11 -1.37
CA LYS A 17 -8.55 -0.98 -2.35
C LYS A 17 -8.05 -0.64 -3.75
N LEU A 18 -7.94 0.66 -4.06
CA LEU A 18 -7.36 1.16 -5.31
C LEU A 18 -5.85 1.43 -5.19
N ASP A 19 -5.29 1.25 -3.99
CA ASP A 19 -3.89 1.55 -3.63
C ASP A 19 -3.50 3.01 -3.94
N VAL A 20 -4.38 3.96 -3.61
CA VAL A 20 -4.13 5.40 -3.77
C VAL A 20 -4.28 6.17 -2.47
N TYR A 21 -3.62 7.34 -2.40
CA TYR A 21 -3.73 8.25 -1.27
C TYR A 21 -5.00 9.11 -1.40
N LEU A 22 -5.97 8.87 -0.51
CA LEU A 22 -7.30 9.50 -0.56
C LEU A 22 -7.25 11.04 -0.70
N PRO A 23 -6.44 11.80 0.08
CA PRO A 23 -6.43 13.26 -0.03
C PRO A 23 -5.99 13.80 -1.39
N ALA A 24 -5.32 12.99 -2.21
CA ALA A 24 -4.90 13.36 -3.56
C ALA A 24 -5.92 12.96 -4.65
N THR A 25 -7.02 12.30 -4.28
CA THR A 25 -8.10 11.94 -5.22
C THR A 25 -9.03 13.14 -5.47
N PRO A 26 -9.82 13.17 -6.57
CA PRO A 26 -10.79 14.23 -6.82
C PRO A 26 -11.83 14.37 -5.68
N ALA A 27 -12.34 15.58 -5.44
CA ALA A 27 -13.33 15.85 -4.38
C ALA A 27 -14.57 14.95 -4.49
N GLU A 28 -15.05 14.71 -5.72
CA GLU A 28 -16.17 13.78 -5.99
C GLU A 28 -15.90 12.38 -5.45
N PHE A 29 -14.66 11.89 -5.51
CA PHE A 29 -14.29 10.59 -4.94
C PHE A 29 -14.18 10.65 -3.41
N GLN A 30 -13.75 11.78 -2.85
CA GLN A 30 -13.58 11.96 -1.40
C GLN A 30 -14.89 12.13 -0.65
N GLU A 31 -15.92 12.70 -1.30
CA GLU A 31 -17.20 13.01 -0.67
C GLU A 31 -18.23 11.90 -0.86
N ASN A 32 -18.18 11.17 -1.98
CA ASN A 32 -19.20 10.19 -2.32
C ASN A 32 -18.85 8.77 -1.88
N SER A 33 -19.82 8.07 -1.27
CA SER A 33 -19.67 6.65 -0.98
C SER A 33 -19.58 5.84 -2.28
N ILE A 34 -18.68 4.86 -2.34
CA ILE A 34 -18.40 4.09 -3.55
C ILE A 34 -18.96 2.69 -3.39
N THR A 35 -19.82 2.28 -4.32
CA THR A 35 -20.35 0.92 -4.38
C THR A 35 -19.29 -0.07 -4.84
N ARG A 36 -19.52 -1.36 -4.56
CA ARG A 36 -18.63 -2.41 -5.04
C ARG A 36 -18.55 -2.47 -6.57
N THR A 37 -19.63 -2.13 -7.26
CA THR A 37 -19.69 -2.09 -8.73
C THR A 37 -18.87 -0.93 -9.29
N GLU A 38 -18.98 0.27 -8.72
CA GLU A 38 -18.17 1.43 -9.14
C GLU A 38 -16.68 1.19 -8.88
N LEU A 39 -16.33 0.60 -7.73
CA LEU A 39 -14.95 0.22 -7.45
C LEU A 39 -14.40 -0.74 -8.51
N ALA A 40 -15.19 -1.74 -8.90
CA ALA A 40 -14.80 -2.70 -9.94
C ALA A 40 -14.65 -2.01 -11.31
N ALA A 41 -15.54 -1.06 -11.65
CA ALA A 41 -15.41 -0.25 -12.86
C ALA A 41 -14.13 0.60 -12.86
N LEU A 42 -13.81 1.27 -11.75
CA LEU A 42 -12.55 2.03 -11.59
C LEU A 42 -11.30 1.15 -11.69
N GLN A 43 -11.39 -0.13 -11.31
CA GLN A 43 -10.30 -1.08 -11.45
C GLN A 43 -10.16 -1.59 -12.90
N ALA A 44 -11.28 -1.87 -13.56
CA ALA A 44 -11.31 -2.37 -14.93
C ALA A 44 -10.91 -1.29 -15.95
N GLU A 45 -11.45 -0.08 -15.78
CA GLU A 45 -11.23 1.07 -16.66
C GLU A 45 -10.73 2.26 -15.83
N PRO A 46 -9.46 2.24 -15.39
CA PRO A 46 -8.94 3.28 -14.54
C PRO A 46 -8.89 4.63 -15.28
N PRO A 47 -9.54 5.67 -14.75
CA PRO A 47 -9.49 7.01 -15.33
C PRO A 47 -8.08 7.60 -15.24
N GLN A 48 -7.83 8.67 -15.99
CA GLN A 48 -6.50 9.27 -16.10
C GLN A 48 -5.93 9.69 -14.73
N TRP A 49 -6.73 10.36 -13.88
CA TRP A 49 -6.31 10.75 -12.54
C TRP A 49 -5.86 9.56 -11.69
N LEU A 50 -6.52 8.39 -11.82
CA LEU A 50 -6.17 7.18 -11.07
C LEU A 50 -4.86 6.58 -11.58
N LYS A 51 -4.65 6.59 -12.91
CA LYS A 51 -3.39 6.16 -13.52
C LYS A 51 -2.23 7.06 -13.07
N ASP A 52 -2.44 8.36 -13.05
CA ASP A 52 -1.42 9.34 -12.67
C ASP A 52 -1.03 9.20 -11.20
N LEU A 53 -2.01 9.07 -10.29
CA LEU A 53 -1.74 8.83 -8.87
C LEU A 53 -0.97 7.52 -8.64
N ARG A 54 -1.31 6.44 -9.36
CA ARG A 54 -0.60 5.17 -9.24
C ARG A 54 0.83 5.23 -9.80
N LYS A 55 1.06 6.06 -10.82
CA LYS A 55 2.38 6.20 -11.45
C LYS A 55 3.30 7.13 -10.67
N ASN A 56 2.79 8.29 -10.27
CA ASN A 56 3.60 9.40 -9.75
C ASN A 56 3.42 9.62 -8.25
N GLY A 57 2.33 9.13 -7.67
CA GLY A 57 1.98 9.41 -6.28
C GLY A 57 1.32 10.79 -6.11
N PRO A 58 1.03 11.22 -4.87
CA PRO A 58 1.53 10.66 -3.61
C PRO A 58 1.01 9.25 -3.29
N HIS A 59 1.93 8.35 -2.93
CA HIS A 59 1.66 6.94 -2.65
C HIS A 59 1.29 6.74 -1.18
N PRO A 60 0.28 5.92 -0.85
CA PRO A 60 -0.04 5.61 0.54
C PRO A 60 1.11 4.88 1.23
N LYS A 61 1.18 5.01 2.55
CA LYS A 61 2.29 4.53 3.41
C LYS A 61 2.68 3.07 3.18
N ASN A 62 1.70 2.19 2.92
CA ASN A 62 1.94 0.79 2.59
C ASN A 62 2.74 0.63 1.30
N LEU A 63 2.40 1.37 0.24
CA LEU A 63 3.14 1.35 -1.02
C LEU A 63 4.52 1.99 -0.87
N VAL A 64 4.63 3.08 -0.11
CA VAL A 64 5.92 3.73 0.16
C VAL A 64 6.87 2.75 0.84
N ALA A 65 6.43 2.10 1.92
CA ALA A 65 7.24 1.11 2.65
C ALA A 65 7.64 -0.06 1.74
N ALA A 66 6.71 -0.56 0.91
CA ALA A 66 6.98 -1.63 -0.04
C ALA A 66 8.01 -1.22 -1.10
N LYS A 67 7.92 0.00 -1.65
CA LYS A 67 8.86 0.54 -2.65
C LYS A 67 10.26 0.78 -2.06
N LEU A 68 10.34 1.22 -0.80
CA LEU A 68 11.60 1.40 -0.08
C LEU A 68 12.22 0.08 0.42
N GLY A 69 11.44 -1.01 0.45
CA GLY A 69 11.88 -2.30 0.94
C GLY A 69 12.04 -2.36 2.45
N ILE A 70 11.18 -1.65 3.19
CA ILE A 70 11.17 -1.58 4.65
C ILE A 70 9.79 -1.91 5.22
N SER A 71 9.71 -2.06 6.54
CA SER A 71 8.42 -2.20 7.23
C SER A 71 7.70 -0.85 7.35
N ILE A 72 6.37 -0.87 7.48
CA ILE A 72 5.56 0.34 7.76
C ILE A 72 6.01 0.99 9.08
N SER A 73 6.37 0.18 10.08
CA SER A 73 6.90 0.67 11.36
C SER A 73 8.27 1.35 11.18
N GLY A 74 9.14 0.81 10.34
CA GLY A 74 10.44 1.42 10.00
C GLY A 74 10.28 2.78 9.33
N LEU A 75 9.36 2.88 8.37
CA LEU A 75 8.99 4.16 7.76
C LEU A 75 8.42 5.17 8.79
N THR A 76 7.73 4.68 9.82
CA THR A 76 7.21 5.56 10.89
C THR A 76 8.34 6.09 11.77
N ARG A 77 9.31 5.24 12.12
CA ARG A 77 10.46 5.62 12.96
C ARG A 77 11.37 6.64 12.29
N SER A 78 11.43 6.65 10.96
CA SER A 78 12.19 7.65 10.21
C SER A 78 11.54 9.05 10.21
N GLY A 79 10.41 9.24 10.89
CA GLY A 79 9.67 10.51 10.92
C GLY A 79 8.93 10.84 9.62
N MET A 80 8.84 9.87 8.71
CA MET A 80 8.19 10.03 7.41
C MET A 80 6.69 9.71 7.56
N GLU A 81 5.93 10.73 7.96
CA GLU A 81 4.52 10.55 8.32
C GLU A 81 3.58 10.58 7.10
N ASN A 82 4.06 11.01 5.93
CA ASN A 82 3.22 11.33 4.79
C ASN A 82 3.45 10.45 3.57
N ALA A 83 2.42 10.40 2.73
CA ALA A 83 2.47 9.81 1.41
C ALA A 83 3.59 10.45 0.57
N LEU A 84 4.39 9.64 -0.11
CA LEU A 84 5.52 10.13 -0.90
C LEU A 84 5.24 9.99 -2.38
N THR A 85 5.73 10.93 -3.18
CA THR A 85 5.74 10.80 -4.64
C THR A 85 6.79 9.78 -5.10
N THR A 86 6.67 9.31 -6.34
CA THR A 86 7.69 8.44 -6.94
C THR A 86 9.06 9.12 -6.96
N GLU A 87 9.11 10.43 -7.22
CA GLU A 87 10.35 11.22 -7.23
C GLU A 87 11.03 11.23 -5.87
N GLN A 88 10.28 11.48 -4.79
CA GLN A 88 10.81 11.46 -3.42
C GLN A 88 11.31 10.07 -3.02
N ILE A 89 10.60 9.01 -3.44
CA ILE A 89 11.04 7.63 -3.20
C ILE A 89 12.34 7.34 -3.94
N VAL A 90 12.46 7.76 -5.20
CA VAL A 90 13.68 7.57 -5.99
C VAL A 90 14.84 8.32 -5.35
N ALA A 91 14.64 9.58 -4.94
CA ALA A 91 15.67 10.35 -4.23
C ALA A 91 16.19 9.62 -2.98
N LEU A 92 15.31 9.05 -2.15
CA LEU A 92 15.72 8.27 -0.98
C LEU A 92 16.49 7.00 -1.33
N LEU A 93 16.11 6.33 -2.41
CA LEU A 93 16.78 5.12 -2.89
C LEU A 93 18.15 5.42 -3.50
N GLU A 94 18.37 6.64 -3.99
CA GLU A 94 19.66 7.13 -4.50
C GLU A 94 20.55 7.63 -3.36
N GLU A 95 20.03 8.49 -2.48
CA GLU A 95 20.74 9.04 -1.33
C GLU A 95 21.14 7.96 -0.32
N LYS A 96 20.30 6.92 -0.16
CA LYS A 96 20.50 5.79 0.76
C LYS A 96 20.95 6.26 2.16
N PRO A 97 20.13 7.07 2.85
CA PRO A 97 20.47 7.53 4.19
C PRO A 97 20.63 6.34 5.15
N GLU A 98 21.45 6.49 6.19
CA GLU A 98 21.80 5.40 7.11
C GLU A 98 20.58 4.71 7.73
N TRP A 99 19.55 5.48 8.10
CA TRP A 99 18.31 4.92 8.62
C TRP A 99 17.62 3.99 7.62
N LEU A 100 17.65 4.31 6.32
CA LEU A 100 17.01 3.50 5.29
C LEU A 100 17.77 2.18 5.10
N VAL A 101 19.10 2.22 5.17
CA VAL A 101 19.94 1.02 5.11
C VAL A 101 19.63 0.11 6.29
N ALA A 102 19.69 0.64 7.52
CA ALA A 102 19.42 -0.11 8.73
C ALA A 102 18.00 -0.72 8.75
N GLU A 103 16.99 0.05 8.33
CA GLU A 103 15.61 -0.43 8.26
C GLU A 103 15.40 -1.52 7.20
N ARG A 104 16.12 -1.45 6.07
CA ARG A 104 16.09 -2.50 5.04
C ARG A 104 16.71 -3.79 5.55
N GLU A 105 17.85 -3.70 6.23
CA GLU A 105 18.52 -4.86 6.84
C GLU A 105 17.63 -5.55 7.88
N SER A 106 17.09 -4.77 8.83
CA SER A 106 16.15 -5.26 9.83
C SER A 106 14.93 -5.92 9.18
N TYR A 107 14.36 -5.31 8.13
CA TYR A 107 13.23 -5.90 7.43
C TYR A 107 13.58 -7.23 6.75
N GLN A 108 14.77 -7.36 6.15
CA GLN A 108 15.21 -8.62 5.57
C GLN A 108 15.39 -9.73 6.61
N GLU A 109 15.90 -9.40 7.80
CA GLU A 109 16.02 -10.36 8.91
C GLU A 109 14.65 -10.88 9.34
N VAL A 110 13.68 -9.99 9.53
CA VAL A 110 12.29 -10.38 9.86
C VAL A 110 11.71 -11.29 8.78
N LEU A 111 11.93 -11.00 7.49
CA LEU A 111 11.45 -11.85 6.40
C LEU A 111 12.10 -13.23 6.40
N ARG A 112 13.41 -13.33 6.68
CA ARG A 112 14.10 -14.63 6.81
C ARG A 112 13.51 -15.44 7.97
N GLU A 113 13.30 -14.80 9.11
CA GLU A 113 12.74 -15.47 10.28
C GLU A 113 11.30 -15.93 10.06
N GLN A 114 10.47 -15.11 9.43
CA GLN A 114 9.09 -15.49 9.06
C GLN A 114 9.07 -16.70 8.11
N ARG A 115 9.99 -16.78 7.14
CA ARG A 115 10.12 -17.95 6.25
C ARG A 115 10.51 -19.20 7.03
N ARG A 116 11.46 -19.09 7.97
CA ARG A 116 11.89 -20.20 8.83
C ARG A 116 10.74 -20.74 9.67
N ILE A 117 10.00 -19.85 10.35
CA ILE A 117 8.84 -20.23 11.16
C ILE A 117 7.75 -20.88 10.30
N LYS A 118 7.49 -20.35 9.10
CA LYS A 118 6.50 -20.92 8.18
C LYS A 118 6.89 -22.33 7.72
N ALA A 119 8.16 -22.57 7.41
CA ALA A 119 8.68 -23.89 7.06
C ALA A 119 8.48 -24.88 8.23
N LEU A 120 8.91 -24.50 9.44
CA LEU A 120 8.74 -25.34 10.63
C LEU A 120 7.28 -25.72 10.89
N ARG A 121 6.35 -24.75 10.78
CA ARG A 121 4.90 -25.02 10.93
C ARG A 121 4.36 -25.94 9.86
N ALA A 122 4.84 -25.81 8.62
CA ALA A 122 4.44 -26.68 7.53
C ALA A 122 4.97 -28.11 7.72
N ASP A 123 6.15 -28.27 8.31
CA ASP A 123 6.73 -29.59 8.62
C ASP A 123 5.94 -30.27 9.74
N GLN A 124 5.67 -29.55 10.83
CA GLN A 124 4.82 -30.02 11.94
C GLN A 124 3.41 -30.44 11.48
N ALA A 125 2.81 -29.69 10.56
CA ALA A 125 1.48 -30.01 10.03
C ALA A 125 1.46 -31.22 9.07
N ARG A 126 2.61 -31.69 8.59
CA ARG A 126 2.72 -32.93 7.78
C ARG A 126 3.02 -34.15 8.64
N GLU A 127 3.59 -33.95 9.83
CA GLU A 127 3.98 -35.03 10.76
C GLU A 127 2.87 -35.40 11.76
N GLY A 128 1.85 -34.55 11.93
CA GLY A 128 0.66 -34.82 12.76
C GLY A 128 -0.56 -35.19 11.92
#